data_AF-A0A1B6IQ67-F1
#
_entry.id   AF-A0A1B6IQ67-F1
#
_cell.length_a   1.000
_cell.length_b   1.000
_cell.length_c   1.000
_cell.angle_alpha   90.00
_cell.angle_beta   90.00
_cell.angle_gamma   90.00
#
_symmetry.space_group_name_H-M   'P 1'
#
loop_
_entity.id
_entity.type
_entity.pdbx_description
1 polymer ?
#
loop_
_entity_poly.entity_id
_entity_poly.type
_entity_poly.pdbx_seq_one_letter_code
_entity_poly.pdbx_strand_id
1 'polypeptide(L)'
;FDLSSHCEELRCEMCAVKVTLDRRRHLYILGIYRPPNASLDISLLHLGDALEKIPTNNSRICIFGDFNINNLTTSRENTALCEMLASLNISRLPLPPTRITSTSATSIDLVCTNLKPHEVRVQVTNTGISDHTGQLCFLEVPSRLKKSSTSIRRHLNEDNLSHLKSLLALQSWERVYQENSAERAYSNFIATFSAALDIACPLRTSRRKPTGTKPQVTYHPDAIELRKSF
;
A
#
# COMPACT_ATOMS: atom_id res chain seq x y z
N PHE A 1 4.88 0.48 15.52
CA PHE A 1 3.77 0.13 16.40
C PHE A 1 4.33 -0.95 17.28
N ASP A 2 4.49 -0.69 18.57
CA ASP A 2 5.27 -1.56 19.47
C ASP A 2 4.34 -2.42 20.33
N LEU A 3 4.55 -3.73 20.24
CA LEU A 3 3.81 -4.76 20.96
C LEU A 3 4.73 -5.60 21.87
N SER A 4 6.00 -5.19 22.06
CA SER A 4 6.97 -5.90 22.90
C SER A 4 6.43 -6.22 24.29
N SER A 5 5.71 -5.29 24.91
CA SER A 5 5.13 -5.47 26.25
C SER A 5 3.96 -6.47 26.32
N HIS A 6 3.52 -7.04 25.19
CA HIS A 6 2.42 -8.01 25.09
C HIS A 6 2.93 -9.39 24.63
N CYS A 7 4.23 -9.49 24.32
CA CYS A 7 4.88 -10.75 23.99
C CYS A 7 5.34 -11.40 25.29
N GLU A 8 4.85 -12.61 25.53
CA GLU A 8 5.34 -13.45 26.63
C GLU A 8 5.80 -14.77 26.05
N GLU A 9 7.08 -15.09 26.27
CA GLU A 9 7.73 -16.30 25.76
C GLU A 9 6.95 -17.54 26.18
N LEU A 10 6.83 -18.51 25.27
CA LEU A 10 6.07 -19.76 25.49
C LEU A 10 4.57 -19.58 25.79
N ARG A 11 4.02 -18.37 25.67
CA ARG A 11 2.59 -18.10 25.87
C ARG A 11 1.93 -17.50 24.65
N CYS A 12 2.42 -16.36 24.20
CA CYS A 12 1.86 -15.63 23.06
C CYS A 12 2.91 -14.64 22.55
N GLU A 13 3.35 -14.84 21.32
CA GLU A 13 4.31 -13.99 20.64
C GLU A 13 3.60 -13.19 19.56
N MET A 14 3.85 -11.89 19.49
CA MET A 14 3.15 -11.00 18.58
C MET A 14 4.09 -9.98 17.95
N CYS A 15 3.91 -9.72 16.66
CA CYS A 15 4.62 -8.64 15.99
C CYS A 15 3.65 -7.85 15.12
N ALA A 16 3.79 -6.54 15.06
CA ALA A 16 2.87 -5.72 14.29
C ALA A 16 3.54 -4.63 13.49
N VAL A 17 3.04 -4.45 12.27
CA VAL A 17 3.48 -3.41 11.35
C VAL A 17 2.29 -2.52 10.99
N LYS A 18 2.50 -1.22 11.08
CA LYS A 18 1.57 -0.20 10.60
C LYS A 18 1.98 0.26 9.21
N VAL A 19 1.13 0.00 8.22
CA VAL A 19 1.27 0.49 6.84
C VAL A 19 0.36 1.69 6.64
N THR A 20 0.94 2.82 6.23
CA THR A 20 0.17 4.04 5.93
C THR A 20 -0.28 4.02 4.48
N LEU A 21 -1.60 3.94 4.26
CA LEU A 21 -2.19 3.88 2.91
C LEU A 21 -2.40 5.29 2.34
N ASP A 22 -2.93 6.20 3.17
CA ASP A 22 -2.98 7.63 2.90
C ASP A 22 -2.97 8.44 4.21
N ARG A 23 -3.26 9.75 4.14
CA ARG A 23 -3.22 10.65 5.31
C ARG A 23 -4.17 10.25 6.44
N ARG A 24 -5.22 9.47 6.17
CA ARG A 24 -6.28 9.14 7.15
C ARG A 24 -6.51 7.64 7.31
N ARG A 25 -6.02 6.80 6.39
CA ARG A 25 -6.22 5.35 6.39
C ARG A 25 -4.93 4.61 6.63
N HIS A 26 -4.99 3.65 7.54
CA HIS A 26 -3.89 2.79 7.91
C HIS A 26 -4.31 1.32 7.84
N LEU A 27 -3.35 0.45 7.51
CA LEU A 27 -3.46 -0.98 7.59
C LEU A 27 -2.51 -1.47 8.69
N TYR A 28 -3.04 -2.22 9.63
CA TYR A 28 -2.30 -2.87 10.71
C TYR A 28 -2.22 -4.35 10.40
N ILE A 29 -1.01 -4.86 10.30
CA ILE A 29 -0.72 -6.28 10.07
C ILE A 29 -0.12 -6.81 11.37
N LEU A 30 -0.78 -7.79 11.99
CA LEU A 30 -0.37 -8.46 13.21
C LEU A 30 0.01 -9.90 12.88
N GLY A 31 1.25 -10.28 13.16
CA GLY A 31 1.67 -11.68 13.26
C GLY A 31 1.47 -12.17 14.69
N ILE A 32 0.98 -13.38 14.86
CA ILE A 32 0.79 -14.00 16.18
C ILE A 32 1.18 -15.48 16.18
N TYR A 33 1.81 -15.91 17.26
CA TYR A 33 2.07 -17.32 17.55
C TYR A 33 1.63 -17.65 18.98
N ARG A 34 0.84 -18.71 19.13
CA ARG A 34 0.46 -19.28 20.43
C ARG A 34 0.81 -20.76 20.43
N PRO A 35 1.68 -21.24 21.34
CA PRO A 35 1.94 -22.67 21.52
C PRO A 35 0.66 -23.46 21.88
N PRO A 36 0.54 -24.74 21.49
CA PRO A 36 -0.69 -25.51 21.69
C PRO A 36 -1.12 -25.63 23.17
N ASN A 37 -0.14 -25.72 24.07
CA ASN A 37 -0.35 -25.91 25.51
C ASN A 37 -0.42 -24.60 26.31
N ALA A 38 -0.30 -23.43 25.66
CA ALA A 38 -0.38 -22.14 26.34
C ALA A 38 -1.79 -21.88 26.88
N SER A 39 -1.92 -21.10 27.95
CA SER A 39 -3.25 -20.71 28.46
C SER A 39 -4.01 -19.88 27.43
N LEU A 40 -5.22 -20.33 27.07
CA LEU A 40 -6.08 -19.59 26.14
C LEU A 40 -6.45 -18.22 26.69
N ASP A 41 -6.87 -18.16 27.96
CA ASP A 41 -7.36 -16.93 28.58
C ASP A 41 -6.27 -15.83 28.59
N ILE A 42 -5.03 -16.21 28.91
CA ILE A 42 -3.88 -15.30 28.88
C ILE A 42 -3.59 -14.85 27.44
N SER A 43 -3.67 -15.77 26.48
CA SER A 43 -3.42 -15.46 25.07
C SER A 43 -4.49 -14.51 24.49
N LEU A 44 -5.76 -14.71 24.85
CA LEU A 44 -6.86 -13.84 24.45
C LEU A 44 -6.78 -12.47 25.11
N LEU A 45 -6.37 -12.40 26.38
CA LEU A 45 -6.12 -11.15 27.08
C LEU A 45 -5.02 -10.34 26.37
N HIS A 46 -3.86 -10.94 26.13
CA HIS A 46 -2.75 -10.26 25.46
C HIS A 46 -3.11 -9.82 24.03
N LEU A 47 -3.85 -10.65 23.29
CA LEU A 47 -4.34 -10.29 21.96
C LEU A 47 -5.35 -9.14 22.03
N GLY A 48 -6.27 -9.15 22.99
CA GLY A 48 -7.23 -8.06 23.24
C GLY A 48 -6.50 -6.74 23.52
N ASP A 49 -5.61 -6.72 24.50
CA ASP A 49 -4.83 -5.55 24.89
C ASP A 49 -4.00 -5.00 23.71
N ALA A 50 -3.43 -5.90 22.88
CA ALA A 50 -2.69 -5.51 21.69
C ALA A 50 -3.57 -4.86 20.61
N LEU A 51 -4.80 -5.34 20.45
CA LEU A 51 -5.77 -4.80 19.50
C LEU A 51 -6.40 -3.49 19.97
N GLU A 52 -6.58 -3.29 21.28
CA GLU A 52 -7.08 -2.02 21.85
C GLU A 52 -6.14 -0.84 21.57
N LYS A 53 -4.83 -1.10 21.41
CA LYS A 53 -3.86 -0.07 20.98
C LYS A 53 -4.10 0.43 19.55
N ILE A 54 -4.86 -0.29 18.74
CA ILE A 54 -5.14 0.10 17.35
C ILE A 54 -6.31 1.09 17.34
N PRO A 55 -6.14 2.29 16.74
CA PRO A 55 -7.23 3.27 16.66
C PRO A 55 -8.46 2.68 15.96
N THR A 56 -9.65 2.84 16.54
CA THR A 56 -10.90 2.31 15.98
C THR A 56 -11.30 2.96 14.66
N ASN A 57 -10.92 4.23 14.44
CA ASN A 57 -11.28 4.98 13.24
C ASN A 57 -10.32 4.74 12.07
N ASN A 58 -10.87 4.36 10.91
CA ASN A 58 -10.15 4.19 9.64
C ASN A 58 -8.97 3.20 9.67
N SER A 59 -8.99 2.25 10.60
CA SER A 59 -7.99 1.19 10.70
C SER A 59 -8.49 -0.09 10.06
N ARG A 60 -7.76 -0.55 9.06
CA ARG A 60 -7.88 -1.91 8.53
C ARG A 60 -6.95 -2.80 9.33
N ILE A 61 -7.41 -3.96 9.78
CA ILE A 61 -6.64 -4.89 10.62
C ILE A 61 -6.61 -6.24 9.93
N CYS A 62 -5.43 -6.83 9.82
CA CYS A 62 -5.24 -8.20 9.40
C CYS A 62 -4.31 -8.92 10.38
N ILE A 63 -4.75 -10.06 10.89
CA ILE A 63 -4.03 -10.89 11.85
C ILE A 63 -3.70 -12.21 11.18
N PHE A 64 -2.46 -12.67 11.30
CA PHE A 64 -1.93 -13.87 10.68
C PHE A 64 -1.11 -14.68 11.68
N GLY A 65 -1.12 -16.00 11.55
CA GLY A 65 -0.13 -16.87 12.20
C GLY A 65 -0.76 -18.13 12.80
N ASP A 66 0.02 -18.85 13.61
CA ASP A 66 -0.39 -20.12 14.19
C ASP A 66 -0.86 -19.93 15.63
N PHE A 67 -2.17 -20.13 15.84
CA PHE A 67 -2.79 -19.98 17.16
C PHE A 67 -3.08 -21.32 17.84
N ASN A 68 -2.78 -22.44 17.16
CA ASN A 68 -3.02 -23.79 17.65
C ASN A 68 -4.48 -24.04 18.12
N ILE A 69 -5.47 -23.47 17.42
CA ILE A 69 -6.90 -23.72 17.64
C ILE A 69 -7.56 -24.13 16.33
N ASN A 70 -8.06 -25.37 16.28
CA ASN A 70 -8.64 -25.94 15.07
C ASN A 70 -9.98 -25.29 14.70
N ASN A 71 -10.05 -24.70 13.50
CA ASN A 71 -11.25 -24.06 12.96
C ASN A 71 -12.21 -25.04 12.27
N LEU A 72 -11.79 -26.29 12.03
CA LEU A 72 -12.63 -27.32 11.37
C LEU A 72 -13.54 -28.05 12.36
N THR A 73 -13.39 -27.81 13.67
CA THR A 73 -14.12 -28.47 14.73
C THR A 73 -14.71 -27.45 15.68
N THR A 74 -15.96 -27.66 16.09
CA THR A 74 -16.57 -26.89 17.18
C THR A 74 -15.85 -27.22 18.48
N SER A 75 -15.27 -26.20 19.11
CA SER A 75 -14.60 -26.32 20.41
C SER A 75 -14.87 -25.05 21.21
N ARG A 76 -14.81 -25.16 22.55
CA ARG A 76 -14.97 -24.01 23.45
C ARG A 76 -13.90 -22.96 23.15
N GLU A 77 -12.69 -23.41 22.83
CA GLU A 77 -11.53 -22.58 22.49
C GLU A 77 -11.77 -21.78 21.21
N ASN A 78 -12.28 -22.43 20.15
CA ASN A 78 -12.61 -21.75 18.89
C ASN A 78 -13.76 -20.75 19.07
N THR A 79 -14.78 -21.10 19.86
CA THR A 79 -15.89 -20.19 20.18
C THR A 79 -15.38 -18.95 20.91
N ALA A 80 -14.60 -19.12 21.99
CA ALA A 80 -14.07 -18.00 22.77
C ALA A 80 -13.17 -17.08 21.94
N LEU A 81 -12.31 -17.64 21.08
CA LEU A 81 -11.51 -16.84 20.14
C LEU A 81 -12.39 -16.04 19.17
N CYS A 82 -13.40 -16.68 18.56
CA CYS A 82 -14.30 -16.02 17.63
C CYS A 82 -15.13 -14.91 18.30
N GLU A 83 -15.61 -15.14 19.53
CA GLU A 83 -16.37 -14.15 20.30
C GLU A 83 -15.52 -12.93 20.68
N MET A 84 -14.29 -13.14 21.15
CA MET A 84 -13.35 -12.06 21.43
C MET A 84 -13.07 -11.24 20.17
N LEU A 85 -12.76 -11.89 19.04
CA LEU A 85 -12.52 -11.19 17.77
C LEU A 85 -13.77 -10.41 17.32
N ALA A 86 -14.95 -11.02 17.44
CA ALA A 86 -16.22 -10.39 17.04
C ALA A 86 -16.53 -9.14 17.86
N SER A 87 -16.17 -9.11 19.15
CA SER A 87 -16.31 -7.92 20.01
C SER A 87 -15.54 -6.70 19.49
N LEU A 88 -14.48 -6.94 18.70
CA LEU A 88 -13.64 -5.92 18.06
C LEU A 88 -13.97 -5.73 16.57
N ASN A 89 -15.10 -6.26 16.10
CA ASN A 89 -15.50 -6.28 14.68
C ASN A 89 -14.44 -6.94 13.77
N ILE A 90 -13.75 -7.95 14.30
CA ILE A 90 -12.79 -8.78 13.56
C ILE A 90 -13.40 -10.17 13.40
N SER A 91 -13.26 -10.75 12.22
CA SER A 91 -13.74 -12.11 11.94
C SER A 91 -12.58 -13.02 11.57
N ARG A 92 -12.60 -14.27 12.04
CA ARG A 92 -11.69 -15.32 11.59
C ARG A 92 -12.21 -15.87 10.26
N LEU A 93 -11.39 -15.80 9.22
CA LEU A 93 -11.74 -16.34 7.91
C LEU A 93 -11.71 -17.88 7.96
N PRO A 94 -12.68 -18.57 7.33
CA PRO A 94 -12.63 -20.01 7.21
C PRO A 94 -11.48 -20.40 6.29
N LEU A 95 -10.64 -21.32 6.74
CA LEU A 95 -9.52 -21.87 5.98
C LEU A 95 -9.68 -23.39 5.87
N PRO A 96 -9.25 -24.00 4.75
CA PRO A 96 -9.05 -25.46 4.70
C PRO A 96 -7.97 -25.89 5.72
N PRO A 97 -7.67 -27.21 5.84
CA PRO A 97 -6.56 -27.67 6.67
C PRO A 97 -5.27 -26.90 6.38
N THR A 98 -4.66 -26.36 7.44
CA THR A 98 -3.42 -25.61 7.37
C THR A 98 -2.23 -26.36 7.95
N ARG A 99 -2.48 -27.41 8.72
CA ARG A 99 -1.50 -28.41 9.13
C ARG A 99 -1.98 -29.80 8.74
N ILE A 100 -1.18 -30.51 7.96
CA ILE A 100 -1.50 -31.83 7.41
C ILE A 100 -0.35 -32.78 7.77
N THR A 101 -0.66 -33.79 8.57
CA THR A 101 0.26 -34.87 8.93
C THR A 101 -0.20 -36.17 8.27
N SER A 102 0.53 -37.27 8.49
CA SER A 102 0.11 -38.61 8.02
C SER A 102 -1.20 -39.10 8.66
N THR A 103 -1.59 -38.53 9.80
CA THR A 103 -2.73 -39.02 10.61
C THR A 103 -3.81 -37.97 10.85
N SER A 104 -3.57 -36.69 10.52
CA SER A 104 -4.51 -35.60 10.79
C SER A 104 -4.45 -34.48 9.77
N ALA A 105 -5.55 -33.74 9.66
CA ALA A 105 -5.65 -32.51 8.88
C ALA A 105 -6.43 -31.47 9.69
N THR A 106 -5.77 -30.39 10.14
CA THR A 106 -6.33 -29.39 11.05
C THR A 106 -6.13 -27.98 10.51
N SER A 107 -7.05 -27.05 10.81
CA SER A 107 -6.93 -25.63 10.45
C SER A 107 -6.58 -24.82 11.69
N ILE A 108 -5.30 -24.77 12.02
CA ILE A 108 -4.79 -24.17 13.27
C ILE A 108 -4.15 -22.80 13.07
N ASP A 109 -3.76 -22.49 11.84
CA ASP A 109 -3.37 -21.15 11.45
C ASP A 109 -4.63 -20.27 11.35
N LEU A 110 -4.46 -18.97 11.55
CA LEU A 110 -5.54 -18.00 11.44
C LEU A 110 -5.22 -16.91 10.42
N VAL A 111 -6.29 -16.49 9.75
CA VAL A 111 -6.36 -15.20 9.07
C VAL A 111 -7.58 -14.50 9.62
N CYS A 112 -7.39 -13.44 10.40
CA CYS A 112 -8.49 -12.66 10.97
C CYS A 112 -8.46 -11.23 10.46
N THR A 113 -9.63 -10.64 10.21
CA THR A 113 -9.70 -9.29 9.63
C THR A 113 -11.02 -8.60 9.91
N ASN A 114 -10.98 -7.25 9.94
CA ASN A 114 -12.17 -6.39 9.93
C ASN A 114 -12.55 -5.90 8.53
N LEU A 115 -11.88 -6.41 7.49
CA LEU A 115 -12.16 -6.10 6.10
C LEU A 115 -13.42 -6.79 5.60
N LYS A 116 -14.07 -6.19 4.61
CA LYS A 116 -15.24 -6.81 3.97
C LYS A 116 -14.82 -8.04 3.16
N PRO A 117 -15.71 -9.03 2.95
CA PRO A 117 -15.37 -10.25 2.22
C PRO A 117 -14.83 -10.05 0.79
N HIS A 118 -15.17 -8.95 0.11
CA HIS A 118 -14.63 -8.64 -1.22
C HIS A 118 -13.26 -7.94 -1.17
N GLU A 119 -12.86 -7.39 -0.02
CA GLU A 119 -11.58 -6.69 0.14
C GLU A 119 -10.42 -7.63 0.50
N VAL A 120 -10.72 -8.90 0.81
CA VAL A 120 -9.74 -9.90 1.24
C VAL A 120 -10.00 -11.22 0.55
N ARG A 121 -8.93 -11.81 0.00
CA ARG A 121 -8.96 -13.18 -0.53
C ARG A 121 -7.78 -13.96 0.02
N VAL A 122 -8.04 -15.14 0.55
CA VAL A 122 -6.99 -16.04 1.04
C VAL A 122 -6.93 -17.28 0.19
N GLN A 123 -5.72 -17.70 -0.16
CA GLN A 123 -5.45 -18.95 -0.85
C GLN A 123 -4.46 -19.77 -0.01
N VAL A 124 -4.84 -21.00 0.31
CA VAL A 124 -3.96 -21.94 1.02
C VAL A 124 -3.18 -22.76 -0.01
N THR A 125 -1.87 -22.85 0.16
CA THR A 125 -0.96 -23.54 -0.75
C THR A 125 -0.04 -24.47 0.03
N ASN A 126 0.01 -25.74 -0.35
CA ASN A 126 1.01 -26.65 0.20
C ASN A 126 2.39 -26.28 -0.37
N THR A 127 3.32 -25.89 0.50
CA THR A 127 4.68 -25.52 0.11
C THR A 127 5.59 -26.73 -0.04
N GLY A 128 5.23 -27.87 0.57
CA GLY A 128 6.06 -29.08 0.63
C GLY A 128 7.29 -28.95 1.54
N ILE A 129 7.38 -27.88 2.33
CA ILE A 129 8.55 -27.59 3.19
C ILE A 129 8.34 -28.12 4.62
N SER A 130 7.11 -28.18 5.09
CA SER A 130 6.75 -28.72 6.41
C SER A 130 5.36 -29.36 6.39
N ASP A 131 4.89 -29.80 7.55
CA ASP A 131 3.50 -30.22 7.78
C ASP A 131 2.51 -29.04 7.74
N HIS A 132 2.97 -27.79 7.73
CA HIS A 132 2.13 -26.61 7.53
C HIS A 132 2.03 -26.20 6.06
N THR A 133 0.87 -25.68 5.68
CA THR A 133 0.64 -25.01 4.41
C THR A 133 0.92 -23.51 4.56
N GLY A 134 1.19 -22.84 3.44
CA GLY A 134 1.30 -21.38 3.39
C GLY A 134 -0.04 -20.72 3.07
N GLN A 135 -0.30 -19.55 3.67
CA GLN A 135 -1.48 -18.73 3.38
C GLN A 135 -1.09 -17.50 2.56
N LEU A 136 -1.53 -17.43 1.30
CA LEU A 136 -1.40 -16.25 0.45
C LEU A 136 -2.62 -15.36 0.65
N CYS A 137 -2.42 -14.17 1.24
CA CYS A 137 -3.47 -13.20 1.46
C CYS A 137 -3.37 -12.03 0.47
N PHE A 138 -4.45 -11.79 -0.27
CA PHE A 138 -4.60 -10.68 -1.21
C PHE A 138 -5.54 -9.65 -0.60
N LEU A 139 -5.09 -8.39 -0.54
CA LEU A 139 -5.85 -7.28 0.03
C LEU A 139 -6.17 -6.26 -1.07
N GLU A 140 -7.44 -5.98 -1.28
CA GLU A 140 -7.87 -4.87 -2.13
C GLU A 140 -7.79 -3.57 -1.33
N VAL A 141 -6.67 -2.87 -1.51
CA VAL A 141 -6.44 -1.61 -0.82
C VAL A 141 -6.69 -0.46 -1.79
N PRO A 142 -7.60 0.48 -1.50
CA PRO A 142 -7.86 1.60 -2.39
C PRO A 142 -6.66 2.55 -2.37
N SER A 143 -5.72 2.31 -3.27
CA SER A 143 -4.56 3.16 -3.53
C SER A 143 -5.02 4.37 -4.34
N ARG A 144 -4.88 5.57 -3.77
CA ARG A 144 -4.80 6.76 -4.62
C ARG A 144 -3.43 6.69 -5.30
N LEU A 145 -3.35 6.00 -6.45
CA LEU A 145 -2.22 6.13 -7.34
C LEU A 145 -1.98 7.64 -7.49
N LYS A 146 -0.81 8.12 -7.05
CA LYS A 146 -0.41 9.50 -7.29
C LYS A 146 -0.41 9.65 -8.80
N LYS A 147 -1.50 10.18 -9.38
CA LYS A 147 -1.55 10.48 -10.80
C LYS A 147 -0.35 11.36 -11.07
N SER A 148 0.63 10.87 -11.81
CA SER A 148 1.76 11.69 -12.23
C SER A 148 1.14 12.83 -13.03
N SER A 149 1.11 14.04 -12.47
CA SER A 149 0.56 15.19 -13.19
C SER A 149 1.51 15.49 -14.33
N THR A 150 1.15 15.08 -15.54
CA THR A 150 1.76 15.57 -16.78
C THR A 150 1.22 16.97 -17.03
N SER A 151 2.11 17.96 -17.14
CA SER A 151 1.76 19.30 -17.59
C SER A 151 2.38 19.53 -18.95
N ILE A 152 1.60 20.01 -19.91
CA ILE A 152 2.11 20.53 -21.18
C ILE A 152 2.47 22.00 -20.95
N ARG A 153 3.71 22.37 -21.23
CA ARG A 153 4.18 23.76 -21.09
C ARG A 153 5.25 24.09 -22.10
N ARG A 154 5.38 25.37 -22.45
CA ARG A 154 6.54 25.88 -23.21
C ARG A 154 7.71 26.08 -22.26
N HIS A 155 8.91 25.72 -22.70
CA HIS A 155 10.13 26.00 -21.95
C HIS A 155 10.59 27.43 -22.25
N LEU A 156 10.14 28.41 -21.48
CA LEU A 156 10.52 29.82 -21.61
C LEU A 156 11.81 30.11 -20.83
N ASN A 157 12.91 29.48 -21.21
CA ASN A 157 14.23 29.77 -20.65
C ASN A 157 14.92 30.88 -21.46
N GLU A 158 16.07 31.35 -20.97
CA GLU A 158 16.79 32.48 -21.55
C GLU A 158 17.23 32.23 -23.00
N ASP A 159 17.72 31.03 -23.30
CA ASP A 159 18.14 30.63 -24.65
C ASP A 159 16.95 30.64 -25.63
N ASN A 160 15.83 30.03 -25.26
CA ASN A 160 14.64 29.96 -26.11
C ASN A 160 14.01 31.33 -26.32
N LEU A 161 14.01 32.18 -25.28
CA LEU A 161 13.53 33.57 -25.40
C LEU A 161 14.46 34.41 -26.27
N SER A 162 15.77 34.20 -26.20
CA SER A 162 16.74 34.86 -27.08
C SER A 162 16.54 34.44 -28.53
N HIS A 163 16.34 33.14 -28.78
CA HIS A 163 16.00 32.62 -30.10
C HIS A 163 14.68 33.20 -30.63
N LEU A 164 13.65 33.29 -29.78
CA LEU A 164 12.38 33.93 -30.15
C LEU A 164 12.57 35.39 -30.58
N LYS A 165 13.36 36.16 -29.82
CA LYS A 165 13.68 37.56 -30.17
C LYS A 165 14.37 37.63 -31.53
N SER A 166 15.34 36.77 -31.81
CA SER A 166 16.02 36.72 -33.10
C SER A 166 15.07 36.41 -34.25
N LEU A 167 14.16 35.43 -34.08
CA LEU A 167 13.17 35.09 -35.10
C LEU A 167 12.23 36.26 -35.40
N LEU A 168 11.74 36.95 -34.37
CA LEU A 168 10.83 38.09 -34.50
C LEU A 168 11.51 39.32 -35.11
N ALA A 169 12.80 39.53 -34.82
CA ALA A 169 13.59 40.62 -35.42
C ALA A 169 13.80 40.45 -36.93
N LEU A 170 13.76 39.20 -37.43
CA LEU A 170 13.89 38.88 -38.84
C LEU A 170 12.56 38.95 -39.62
N GLN A 171 11.42 39.06 -38.94
CA GLN A 171 10.12 39.11 -39.62
C GLN A 171 9.86 40.47 -40.25
N SER A 172 9.30 40.48 -41.46
CA SER A 172 8.66 41.67 -42.01
C SER A 172 7.25 41.81 -41.43
N TRP A 173 6.99 42.95 -40.81
CA TRP A 173 5.70 43.31 -40.22
C TRP A 173 4.79 44.08 -41.18
N GLU A 174 5.19 44.19 -42.45
CA GLU A 174 4.46 44.92 -43.49
C GLU A 174 3.00 44.45 -43.61
N ARG A 175 2.75 43.14 -43.54
CA ARG A 175 1.39 42.55 -43.55
C ARG A 175 0.52 42.94 -42.35
N VAL A 176 1.13 43.42 -41.28
CA VAL A 176 0.41 43.95 -40.11
C VAL A 176 0.17 45.45 -40.29
N TYR A 177 1.19 46.19 -40.73
CA TYR A 177 1.11 47.65 -40.85
C TYR A 177 0.30 48.16 -42.05
N GLN A 178 0.22 47.39 -43.13
CA GLN A 178 -0.52 47.78 -44.35
C GLN A 178 -1.99 47.36 -44.34
N GLU A 179 -2.45 46.69 -43.29
CA GLU A 179 -3.81 46.18 -43.22
C GLU A 179 -4.76 47.23 -42.62
N ASN A 180 -5.91 47.44 -43.26
CA ASN A 180 -6.87 48.48 -42.87
C ASN A 180 -7.84 48.03 -41.76
N SER A 181 -8.05 46.73 -41.61
CA SER A 181 -8.89 46.16 -40.54
C SER A 181 -8.02 45.76 -39.36
N ALA A 182 -8.39 46.22 -38.17
CA ALA A 182 -7.72 45.85 -36.93
C ALA A 182 -7.75 44.33 -36.69
N GLU A 183 -8.86 43.66 -37.03
CA GLU A 183 -9.02 42.22 -36.92
C GLU A 183 -8.04 41.47 -37.82
N ARG A 184 -7.87 41.92 -39.06
CA ARG A 184 -6.94 41.30 -40.02
C ARG A 184 -5.49 41.57 -39.64
N ALA A 185 -5.17 42.78 -39.20
CA ALA A 185 -3.84 43.13 -38.69
C ALA A 185 -3.47 42.26 -37.47
N TYR A 186 -4.39 42.10 -36.52
CA TYR A 186 -4.21 41.23 -35.35
C TYR A 186 -4.02 39.77 -35.76
N SER A 187 -4.81 39.28 -36.71
CA SER A 187 -4.70 37.90 -37.23
C SER A 187 -3.33 37.64 -37.85
N ASN A 188 -2.80 38.59 -38.63
CA ASN A 188 -1.47 38.50 -39.22
C ASN A 188 -0.36 38.54 -38.16
N PHE A 189 -0.51 39.40 -37.16
CA PHE A 189 0.42 39.48 -36.02
C PHE A 189 0.45 38.16 -35.25
N ILE A 190 -0.71 37.66 -34.81
CA ILE A 190 -0.77 36.49 -33.94
C ILE A 190 -0.33 35.22 -34.66
N ALA A 191 -0.60 35.10 -35.96
CA ALA A 191 -0.11 33.99 -36.78
C ALA A 191 1.43 33.97 -36.83
N THR A 192 2.03 35.12 -37.12
CA THR A 192 3.50 35.27 -37.21
C THR A 192 4.16 35.03 -35.85
N PHE A 193 3.62 35.65 -34.79
CA PHE A 193 4.12 35.48 -33.43
C PHE A 193 3.99 34.04 -32.94
N SER A 194 2.84 33.39 -33.17
CA SER A 194 2.61 32.01 -32.74
C SER A 194 3.56 31.04 -33.44
N ALA A 195 3.80 31.22 -34.75
CA ALA A 195 4.76 30.41 -35.48
C ALA A 195 6.19 30.54 -34.92
N ALA A 196 6.64 31.78 -34.65
CA ALA A 196 7.93 32.02 -34.03
C ALA A 196 8.01 31.41 -32.60
N LEU A 197 6.93 31.51 -31.83
CA LEU A 197 6.82 30.94 -30.50
C LEU A 197 6.82 29.41 -30.51
N ASP A 198 6.23 28.77 -31.52
CA ASP A 198 6.25 27.33 -31.72
C ASP A 198 7.63 26.80 -32.07
N ILE A 199 8.39 27.54 -32.87
CA ILE A 199 9.76 27.20 -33.24
C ILE A 199 10.70 27.36 -32.03
N ALA A 200 10.68 28.53 -31.40
CA ALA A 200 11.64 28.85 -30.33
C ALA A 200 11.27 28.21 -28.98
N CYS A 201 9.98 28.13 -28.66
CA CYS A 201 9.48 27.71 -27.36
C CYS A 201 8.43 26.59 -27.50
N PRO A 202 8.74 25.43 -28.09
CA PRO A 202 7.73 24.40 -28.36
C PRO A 202 7.06 23.89 -27.08
N LEU A 203 5.79 23.48 -27.21
CA LEU A 203 5.08 22.78 -26.15
C LEU A 203 5.76 21.44 -25.87
N ARG A 204 6.19 21.23 -24.62
CA ARG A 204 6.79 19.97 -24.18
C ARG A 204 5.99 19.38 -23.02
N THR A 205 5.85 18.07 -23.04
CA THR A 205 5.29 17.32 -21.93
C THR A 205 6.32 17.23 -20.81
N SER A 206 6.00 17.80 -19.65
CA SER A 206 6.85 17.72 -18.47
C SER A 206 6.19 16.80 -17.45
N ARG A 207 6.92 15.79 -16.98
CA ARG A 207 6.53 14.97 -15.84
C ARG A 207 7.12 15.58 -14.57
N ARG A 208 6.28 15.93 -13.59
CA ARG A 208 6.80 16.17 -12.24
C ARG A 208 7.36 14.86 -11.70
N LYS A 209 8.67 14.82 -11.41
CA LYS A 209 9.21 13.72 -10.60
C LYS A 209 8.45 13.71 -9.27
N PRO A 210 7.94 12.56 -8.80
CA PRO A 210 7.40 12.49 -7.47
C PRO A 210 8.52 12.90 -6.50
N THR A 211 8.29 13.93 -5.70
CA THR A 211 9.05 14.17 -4.47
C THR A 211 8.65 13.07 -3.49
N GLY A 212 9.22 11.88 -3.72
CA GLY A 212 9.12 10.74 -2.82
C GLY A 212 10.47 10.56 -2.16
N THR A 213 10.50 10.65 -0.84
CA THR A 213 11.54 10.03 -0.01
C THR A 213 11.76 8.60 -0.54
N LYS A 214 13.02 8.22 -0.77
CA LYS A 214 13.35 6.83 -1.13
C LYS A 214 12.65 5.90 -0.13
N PRO A 215 12.00 4.80 -0.57
CA PRO A 215 11.47 3.84 0.38
C PRO A 215 12.64 3.38 1.27
N GLN A 216 12.55 3.66 2.56
CA GLN A 216 13.44 3.02 3.53
C GLN A 216 13.02 1.56 3.57
N VAL A 217 13.83 0.71 2.94
CA VAL A 217 13.70 -0.73 3.09
C VAL A 217 14.44 -1.08 4.37
N THR A 218 13.70 -1.21 5.47
CA THR A 218 14.24 -1.68 6.73
C THR A 218 14.04 -3.19 6.78
N TYR A 219 15.13 -3.94 6.61
CA TYR A 219 15.14 -5.38 6.86
C TYR A 219 15.38 -5.62 8.35
N HIS A 220 14.82 -6.70 8.89
CA HIS A 220 15.20 -7.19 10.21
C HIS A 220 16.71 -7.52 10.21
N PRO A 221 17.47 -7.25 11.30
CA PRO A 221 18.90 -7.57 11.38
C PRO A 221 19.23 -8.99 10.93
N ASP A 222 18.47 -9.98 11.40
CA ASP A 222 18.67 -11.39 11.06
C ASP A 222 18.45 -11.67 9.56
N ALA A 223 17.50 -10.98 8.92
CA ALA A 223 17.27 -11.11 7.48
C ALA A 223 18.42 -10.49 6.65
N ILE A 224 19.09 -9.46 7.19
CA ILE A 224 20.30 -8.88 6.58
C ILE A 224 21.46 -9.85 6.72
N GLU A 225 21.59 -10.50 7.87
CA GLU A 225 22.63 -11.48 8.16
C GLU A 225 22.49 -12.72 7.27
N LEU A 226 21.28 -13.28 7.19
CA LEU A 226 20.97 -14.39 6.28
C LEU A 226 21.24 -14.03 4.81
N ARG A 227 20.94 -12.80 4.39
CA ARG A 227 21.25 -12.35 3.03
C ARG A 227 22.75 -12.24 2.76
N LYS A 228 23.58 -12.01 3.78
CA LYS A 228 25.04 -11.96 3.63
C LYS A 228 25.67 -13.35 3.63
N SER A 229 24.97 -14.36 4.13
CA SER A 229 25.43 -15.75 4.17
C SER A 229 25.12 -16.56 2.90
N PHE A 230 24.50 -15.96 1.89
CA PHE A 230 24.29 -16.51 0.55
C PHE A 230 24.87 -15.57 -0.52
#